data_AF-A0A352Z9R4-F1
#
_entry.id   AF-A0A352Z9R4-F1
#
_cell.length_a   1.000
_cell.length_b   1.000
_cell.length_c   1.000
_cell.angle_alpha   90.00
_cell.angle_beta   90.00
_cell.angle_gamma   90.00
#
_symmetry.space_group_name_H-M   'P 1'
#
loop_
_entity.id
_entity.type
_entity.pdbx_description
1 polymer ?
#
loop_
_entity_poly.entity_id
_entity_poly.type
_entity_poly.pdbx_seq_one_letter_code
_entity_poly.pdbx_strand_id
1 'polypeptide(L)'
;MLKLSGSKLQLDGFKCEKGMVATQEIDLSPFQGQTVRVYLDNNLKLVVNPMYDCYWHLCEMELPHPQADTIIDEESGEEIRFEPKPLDLDKIDIRHFDLPKEA
;
A
#
# COMPACT_ATOMS: atom_id res chain seq x y z
N MET A 1 -3.88 13.24 -7.26
CA MET A 1 -2.43 12.96 -7.13
C MET A 1 -2.27 11.81 -6.15
N LEU A 2 -1.39 10.85 -6.44
CA LEU A 2 -1.12 9.73 -5.53
C LEU A 2 -0.13 10.19 -4.46
N LYS A 3 -0.43 9.92 -3.19
CA LYS A 3 0.36 10.30 -2.02
C LYS A 3 0.47 9.11 -1.09
N LEU A 4 1.54 9.11 -0.31
CA LEU A 4 1.84 8.07 0.67
C LEU A 4 2.02 8.77 2.00
N SER A 5 1.46 8.19 3.06
CA SER A 5 1.53 8.76 4.39
C SER A 5 1.47 7.64 5.41
N GLY A 6 2.59 7.39 6.11
CA GLY A 6 2.70 6.28 7.04
C GLY A 6 2.46 4.95 6.34
N SER A 7 1.41 4.20 6.74
CA SER A 7 1.06 2.91 6.14
C SER A 7 0.04 3.01 4.99
N LYS A 8 -0.41 4.21 4.65
CA LYS A 8 -1.55 4.42 3.78
C LYS A 8 -1.17 5.02 2.44
N LEU A 9 -1.82 4.52 1.40
CA LEU A 9 -1.80 5.10 0.07
C LEU A 9 -3.08 5.91 -0.13
N GLN A 10 -2.90 7.17 -0.50
CA GLN A 10 -3.95 8.14 -0.77
C GLN A 10 -3.97 8.47 -2.26
N LEU A 11 -5.17 8.47 -2.84
CA LEU A 11 -5.41 8.92 -4.20
C LEU A 11 -6.36 10.11 -4.14
N ASP A 12 -5.88 11.32 -4.46
CA ASP A 12 -6.80 12.46 -4.60
C ASP A 12 -7.72 12.22 -5.81
N GLY A 13 -8.96 12.68 -5.70
CA GLY A 13 -9.92 12.58 -6.80
C GLY A 13 -9.48 13.32 -8.06
N PHE A 14 -9.79 12.74 -9.21
CA PHE A 14 -9.48 13.27 -10.53
C PHE A 14 -10.47 12.74 -11.58
N LYS A 15 -10.52 13.39 -12.74
CA LYS A 15 -11.39 12.97 -13.85
C LYS A 15 -10.59 12.11 -14.84
N CYS A 16 -11.14 10.98 -15.24
CA CYS A 16 -10.60 10.13 -16.30
C CYS A 16 -11.67 9.84 -17.36
N GLU A 17 -11.32 9.19 -18.45
CA GLU A 17 -12.26 8.81 -19.53
C GLU A 17 -13.46 8.02 -19.02
N LYS A 18 -13.27 7.19 -17.99
CA LYS A 18 -14.30 6.33 -17.42
C LYS A 18 -15.21 7.04 -16.42
N GLY A 19 -14.83 8.22 -15.93
CA GLY A 19 -15.63 9.02 -15.00
C GLY A 19 -14.80 9.75 -13.96
N MET A 20 -15.48 10.20 -12.91
CA MET A 20 -14.87 10.88 -11.77
C MET A 20 -14.38 9.85 -10.75
N VAL A 21 -13.08 9.85 -10.49
CA VAL A 21 -12.48 9.09 -9.39
C VAL A 21 -12.63 9.93 -8.12
N ALA A 22 -13.29 9.39 -7.10
CA ALA A 22 -13.37 10.04 -5.79
C ALA A 22 -12.03 9.91 -5.04
N THR A 23 -11.78 10.84 -4.12
CA THR A 23 -10.64 10.72 -3.19
C THR A 23 -10.79 9.46 -2.36
N GLN A 24 -9.73 8.65 -2.34
CA GLN A 24 -9.73 7.33 -1.70
C GLN A 24 -8.42 7.10 -0.95
N GLU A 25 -8.49 6.23 0.05
CA GLU A 25 -7.36 5.83 0.86
C GLU A 25 -7.41 4.33 1.09
N ILE A 26 -6.25 3.66 1.10
CA ILE A 26 -6.12 2.25 1.45
C ILE A 26 -4.92 2.05 2.37
N ASP A 27 -5.11 1.25 3.42
CA ASP A 27 -4.03 0.83 4.31
C ASP A 27 -3.30 -0.38 3.72
N LEU A 28 -1.98 -0.28 3.62
CA LEU A 28 -1.13 -1.31 3.04
C LEU A 28 -0.48 -2.22 4.09
N SER A 29 -0.65 -1.93 5.40
CA SER A 29 -0.15 -2.77 6.51
C SER A 29 -0.48 -4.27 6.35
N PRO A 30 -1.70 -4.68 5.94
CA PRO A 30 -2.05 -6.10 5.81
C PRO A 30 -1.24 -6.85 4.74
N PHE A 31 -0.53 -6.13 3.86
CA PHE A 31 0.21 -6.69 2.74
C PHE A 31 1.73 -6.65 2.96
N GLN A 32 2.21 -6.41 4.18
CA GLN A 32 3.64 -6.47 4.51
C GLN A 32 4.25 -7.84 4.17
N GLY A 33 5.48 -7.85 3.65
CA GLY A 33 6.22 -9.06 3.28
C GLY A 33 5.91 -9.61 1.90
N GLN A 34 5.25 -8.85 1.02
CA GLN A 34 4.99 -9.24 -0.37
C GLN A 34 5.03 -8.02 -1.30
N THR A 35 5.13 -8.31 -2.60
CA THR A 35 4.93 -7.31 -3.66
C THR A 35 3.47 -6.88 -3.71
N VAL A 36 3.25 -5.57 -3.64
CA VAL A 36 1.94 -4.93 -3.72
C VAL A 36 1.80 -4.20 -5.03
N ARG A 37 0.72 -4.50 -5.74
CA ARG A 37 0.29 -3.81 -6.95
C ARG A 37 -1.07 -3.20 -6.71
N VAL A 38 -1.15 -1.89 -6.89
CA VAL A 38 -2.37 -1.11 -6.64
C VAL A 38 -2.99 -0.69 -7.96
N TYR A 39 -4.27 -0.98 -8.11
CA TYR A 39 -5.04 -0.72 -9.32
C TYR A 39 -6.27 0.13 -9.03
N LEU A 40 -6.78 0.73 -10.09
CA LEU A 40 -8.12 1.26 -10.17
C LEU A 40 -9.02 0.22 -10.84
N ASP A 41 -10.04 -0.26 -10.13
CA ASP A 41 -10.96 -1.27 -10.67
C ASP A 41 -11.92 -0.67 -11.71
N ASN A 42 -12.80 -1.51 -12.25
CA ASN A 42 -13.78 -1.06 -13.24
C ASN A 42 -14.86 -0.11 -12.69
N ASN A 43 -14.96 0.05 -11.37
CA ASN A 43 -15.87 0.98 -10.69
C ASN A 43 -15.12 2.20 -10.14
N LEU A 44 -13.88 2.44 -10.58
CA LEU A 44 -13.04 3.54 -10.13
C LEU A 44 -12.69 3.47 -8.63
N LYS A 45 -12.57 2.25 -8.08
CA LYS A 45 -12.15 1.99 -6.71
C LYS A 45 -10.71 1.48 -6.62
N LEU A 46 -10.00 1.88 -5.57
CA LEU A 46 -8.67 1.35 -5.26
C LEU A 46 -8.76 -0.12 -4.84
N VAL A 47 -7.95 -0.96 -5.46
CA VAL A 47 -7.83 -2.39 -5.13
C VAL A 47 -6.36 -2.82 -5.14
N VAL A 48 -6.03 -3.77 -4.27
CA VAL A 48 -4.66 -4.28 -4.08
C VAL A 48 -4.61 -5.74 -4.51
N ASN A 49 -3.62 -6.10 -5.33
CA ASN A 49 -3.39 -7.46 -5.85
C ASN A 49 -4.68 -8.17 -6.32
N PRO A 50 -5.49 -7.55 -7.20
CA PRO A 50 -6.72 -8.15 -7.71
C PRO A 50 -6.41 -9.39 -8.56
N MET A 51 -7.28 -10.40 -8.48
CA MET A 51 -7.23 -11.62 -9.30
C MET A 51 -8.12 -11.52 -10.56
N TYR A 52 -8.38 -10.30 -11.02
CA TYR A 52 -9.27 -9.99 -12.14
C TYR A 52 -8.77 -8.75 -12.89
N ASP A 53 -9.27 -8.55 -14.11
CA ASP A 53 -8.86 -7.43 -14.96
C ASP A 53 -9.33 -6.09 -14.39
N CYS A 54 -8.37 -5.19 -14.19
CA CYS A 54 -8.61 -3.84 -13.67
C CYS A 54 -8.48 -2.79 -14.77
N TYR A 55 -9.05 -1.61 -14.52
CA TYR A 55 -9.04 -0.52 -15.49
C TYR A 55 -7.65 0.10 -15.65
N TRP A 56 -6.93 0.30 -14.55
CA TRP A 56 -5.62 0.96 -14.60
C TRP A 56 -4.68 0.50 -13.49
N HIS A 57 -3.39 0.36 -13.80
CA HIS A 57 -2.33 0.07 -12.82
C HIS A 57 -1.74 1.40 -12.34
N LEU A 58 -1.79 1.67 -11.03
CA LEU A 58 -1.36 2.96 -10.46
C LEU A 58 0.08 2.91 -9.93
N CYS A 59 0.40 1.90 -9.13
CA CYS A 59 1.75 1.72 -8.61
C CYS A 59 2.06 0.27 -8.25
N GLU A 60 3.35 -0.01 -8.12
CA GLU A 60 3.88 -1.27 -7.62
C GLU A 60 5.01 -1.00 -6.63
N MET A 61 5.06 -1.77 -5.55
CA MET A 61 6.06 -1.65 -4.50
C MET A 61 6.31 -2.98 -3.79
N GLU A 62 7.48 -3.12 -3.20
CA GLU A 62 7.82 -4.26 -2.34
C GLU A 62 7.68 -3.82 -0.88
N LEU A 63 6.74 -4.44 -0.15
CA LEU A 63 6.54 -4.09 1.26
C LEU A 63 7.44 -4.95 2.16
N PRO A 64 8.17 -4.33 3.11
CA PRO A 64 9.01 -5.08 4.03
C PRO A 64 8.18 -6.01 4.90
N HIS A 65 8.79 -7.11 5.36
CA HIS A 65 8.18 -7.96 6.36
C HIS A 65 7.92 -7.18 7.66
N PRO A 66 6.88 -7.54 8.42
CA PRO A 66 6.65 -6.96 9.74
C PRO A 66 7.90 -7.18 10.60
N GLN A 67 8.49 -6.09 11.11
CA GLN A 67 9.58 -6.20 12.08
C GLN A 67 8.97 -6.47 13.44
N ALA A 68 8.89 -7.75 13.81
CA ALA A 68 8.69 -8.16 15.19
C ALA A 68 10.08 -8.33 15.82
N ASP A 69 10.45 -7.42 16.71
CA ASP A 69 11.65 -7.61 17.51
C ASP A 69 11.31 -8.68 18.57
N THR A 70 12.08 -9.77 18.60
CA THR A 70 12.05 -10.74 19.70
C THR A 70 13.38 -10.66 20.41
N ILE A 71 13.35 -10.34 21.70
CA ILE A 71 14.55 -10.33 22.54
C ILE A 71 14.38 -11.42 23.59
N ILE A 72 15.42 -12.20 23.81
CA ILE A 72 15.46 -13.16 24.91
C ILE A 72 16.07 -12.41 26.09
N ASP A 73 15.34 -12.34 27.20
CA ASP A 73 15.87 -11.83 28.45
C ASP A 73 16.95 -12.81 28.96
N GLU A 74 18.19 -12.35 29.08
CA GLU A 74 19.33 -13.20 29.44
C GLU A 74 19.30 -13.64 30.92
N GLU A 75 18.58 -12.93 31.80
CA GLU A 75 18.47 -13.28 33.22
C GLU A 75 17.29 -14.22 33.50
N SER A 76 16.15 -14.03 32.84
CA SER A 76 14.94 -14.84 33.06
C SER A 76 14.74 -15.95 32.03
N GLY A 77 15.40 -15.85 30.87
CA GLY A 77 15.18 -16.74 29.72
C GLY A 77 13.83 -16.53 29.02
N GLU A 78 13.08 -15.48 29.39
CA GLU A 78 11.77 -15.19 28.81
C GLU A 78 11.89 -14.56 27.41
N GLU A 79 11.00 -14.96 26.51
CA GLU A 79 10.88 -14.38 25.17
C GLU A 79 10.03 -13.11 25.26
N ILE A 80 10.65 -11.94 25.15
CA ILE A 80 9.95 -10.66 25.07
C ILE A 80 9.63 -10.36 23.60
N ARG A 81 8.35 -10.42 23.26
CA ARG A 81 7.84 -10.04 21.94
C ARG A 81 7.43 -8.58 21.94
N PHE A 82 8.06 -7.80 21.07
CA PHE A 82 7.67 -6.41 20.84
C PHE A 82 6.54 -6.36 19.83
N GLU A 83 5.67 -5.35 19.96
CA GLU A 83 4.67 -5.08 18.94
C GLU A 83 5.35 -4.79 17.59
N PRO A 84 4.81 -5.32 16.48
CA PRO A 84 5.40 -5.09 15.17
C PRO A 84 5.40 -3.60 14.84
N LYS A 85 6.54 -3.09 14.38
CA LYS A 85 6.66 -1.68 13.96
C LYS A 85 5.68 -1.37 12.82
N PRO A 86 4.99 -0.22 12.84
CA PRO A 86 4.06 0.15 11.78
C PRO A 86 4.79 0.28 10.44
N LEU A 87 4.08 -0.04 9.36
CA LEU A 87 4.58 0.15 7.99
C LEU A 87 4.86 1.63 7.74
N ASP A 88 6.06 1.92 7.26
CA ASP A 88 6.52 3.26 6.89
C ASP A 88 6.79 3.29 5.38
N LEU A 89 5.80 3.76 4.62
CA LEU A 89 5.88 3.85 3.16
C LEU A 89 6.81 4.97 2.68
N ASP A 90 7.20 5.92 3.55
CA ASP A 90 8.07 7.04 3.16
C ASP A 90 9.51 6.58 2.85
N LYS A 91 9.87 5.36 3.26
CA LYS A 91 11.18 4.75 3.06
C LYS A 91 11.19 3.67 1.97
N ILE A 92 10.08 3.47 1.27
CA ILE A 92 9.93 2.40 0.29
C ILE A 92 10.09 2.99 -1.12
N ASP A 93 10.83 2.29 -1.97
CA ASP A 93 10.90 2.62 -3.39
C ASP A 93 9.61 2.18 -4.08
N ILE A 94 8.92 3.14 -4.69
CA ILE A 94 7.60 2.92 -5.28
C ILE A 94 7.65 3.27 -6.75
N ARG A 95 7.36 2.26 -7.56
CA ARG A 95 7.23 2.43 -8.99
C ARG A 95 5.85 2.98 -9.29
N HIS A 96 5.82 4.25 -9.70
CA HIS A 96 4.61 4.94 -10.12
C HIS A 96 4.37 4.74 -11.62
N PHE A 97 3.10 4.60 -11.98
CA PHE A 97 2.66 4.65 -13.37
C PHE A 97 1.87 5.93 -13.60
N ASP A 98 1.90 6.44 -14.83
CA ASP A 98 1.15 7.63 -15.20
C ASP A 98 -0.34 7.42 -14.92
N LEU A 99 -1.00 8.46 -14.42
CA LEU A 99 -2.46 8.43 -14.25
C LEU A 99 -3.14 8.30 -15.61
N PRO A 100 -4.32 7.64 -15.69
CA PRO A 100 -5.07 7.60 -16.93
C PRO A 100 -5.38 9.03 -17.34
N LYS A 101 -5.15 9.35 -18.62
CA LYS A 101 -5.23 10.71 -19.14
C LYS A 101 -6.58 11.34 -18.80
N GLU A 102 -6.53 12.61 -18.41
CA GLU A 102 -7.74 13.40 -18.26
C GLU A 102 -8.41 13.54 -19.63
N ALA A 103 -9.73 13.36 -19.65
CA ALA A 103 -10.58 13.52 -20.82
C ALA A 103 -11.18 14.93 -20.90
#